data_AF-E2BT57-F1
#
_entry.id   AF-E2BT57-F1
#
_cell.length_a   1.000
_cell.length_b   1.000
_cell.length_c   1.000
_cell.angle_alpha   90.00
_cell.angle_beta   90.00
_cell.angle_gamma   90.00
#
_symmetry.space_group_name_H-M   'P 1'
#
loop_
_entity.id
_entity.type
_entity.pdbx_description
1 polymer ?
#
loop_
_entity_poly.entity_id
_entity_poly.type
_entity_poly.pdbx_seq_one_letter_code
_entity_poly.pdbx_strand_id
1 'polypeptide(L)'
;AISISADKGKYKEILTEAKKKINIDELGISKIRTRQGDTGALILEIAGEDRNAQADGLAKKLSEILTDKANVTRPQKMGEIRIRGLEVSTSEEEAAQRVAQVGGCRVAEVQTGVIRTTPSGYRSLWMRCPLAAAKKVAEKGTMSLGWTQVKAELLETRPLQCYRCLERGHVQQNCSNNVDRRNICYRCGETDHLARNC
;
A
#
# COMPACT_ATOMS: atom_id res chain seq x y z
N ALA A 1 3.06 2.96 13.76
CA ALA A 1 1.91 3.86 13.55
C ALA A 1 0.74 3.05 13.01
N ILE A 2 -0.49 3.53 13.23
CA ILE A 2 -1.75 2.88 12.83
C ILE A 2 -2.56 3.94 12.07
N SER A 3 -3.11 3.57 10.91
CA SER A 3 -3.96 4.44 10.09
C SER A 3 -5.38 3.92 10.16
N ILE A 4 -6.30 4.81 10.52
CA ILE A 4 -7.73 4.54 10.54
C ILE A 4 -8.34 5.38 9.43
N SER A 5 -8.97 4.71 8.47
CA SER A 5 -9.69 5.35 7.36
C SER A 5 -11.18 5.13 7.53
N ALA A 6 -11.94 6.23 7.65
CA ALA A 6 -13.40 6.24 7.80
C ALA A 6 -14.02 7.47 7.10
N ASP A 7 -15.34 7.47 6.98
CA ASP A 7 -16.09 8.61 6.42
C ASP A 7 -15.85 9.89 7.24
N LYS A 8 -15.79 11.04 6.54
CA LYS A 8 -15.63 12.36 7.17
C LYS A 8 -16.79 12.58 8.17
N GLY A 9 -16.45 12.65 9.46
CA GLY A 9 -17.40 12.88 10.56
C GLY A 9 -17.51 11.73 11.58
N LYS A 10 -17.22 10.48 11.19
CA LYS A 10 -17.36 9.30 12.08
C LYS A 10 -16.15 9.06 13.00
N TYR A 11 -15.04 9.76 12.78
CA TYR A 11 -13.82 9.58 13.57
C TYR A 11 -14.01 9.78 15.08
N LYS A 12 -14.88 10.73 15.49
CA LYS A 12 -15.15 10.99 16.91
C LYS A 12 -15.84 9.81 17.59
N GLU A 13 -16.81 9.21 16.92
CA GLU A 13 -17.54 8.03 17.42
C GLU A 13 -16.62 6.81 17.47
N ILE A 14 -15.88 6.57 16.39
CA ILE A 14 -14.91 5.48 16.27
C ILE A 14 -13.85 5.55 17.38
N LEU A 15 -13.28 6.73 17.62
CA LEU A 15 -12.29 6.92 18.68
C LEU A 15 -12.88 6.80 20.08
N THR A 16 -14.13 7.22 20.28
CA THR A 16 -14.80 7.10 21.58
C THR A 16 -15.08 5.64 21.90
N GLU A 17 -15.52 4.87 20.91
CA GLU A 17 -15.76 3.43 21.05
C GLU A 17 -14.45 2.67 21.28
N ALA A 18 -13.39 3.01 20.54
CA ALA A 18 -12.06 2.44 20.73
C ALA A 18 -11.50 2.73 22.14
N LYS A 19 -11.64 3.96 22.64
CA LYS A 19 -11.19 4.35 23.99
C LYS A 19 -11.94 3.64 25.11
N LYS A 20 -13.23 3.30 24.90
CA LYS A 20 -14.02 2.56 25.90
C LYS A 20 -13.60 1.09 26.02
N LYS A 21 -13.10 0.49 24.94
CA LYS A 21 -12.79 -0.94 24.84
C LYS A 21 -11.30 -1.26 24.95
N ILE A 22 -10.40 -0.26 24.82
CA ILE A 22 -8.96 -0.47 24.80
C ILE A 22 -8.28 0.33 25.92
N ASN A 23 -7.69 -0.40 26.86
CA ASN A 23 -6.75 0.17 27.83
C ASN A 23 -5.37 0.32 27.16
N ILE A 24 -4.90 1.56 27.07
CA ILE A 24 -3.62 1.93 26.43
C ILE A 24 -2.44 1.58 27.35
N ASP A 25 -2.66 1.63 28.66
CA ASP A 25 -1.65 1.37 29.69
C ASP A 25 -1.26 -0.12 29.76
N GLU A 26 -2.22 -1.03 29.54
CA GLU A 26 -1.96 -2.48 29.43
C GLU A 26 -1.11 -2.85 28.21
N LEU A 27 -1.12 -2.00 27.17
CA LEU A 27 -0.32 -2.18 25.97
C LEU A 27 1.08 -1.54 26.09
N GLY A 28 1.40 -0.93 27.24
CA GLY A 28 2.70 -0.29 27.50
C GLY A 28 2.97 0.95 26.63
N ILE A 29 1.92 1.56 26.08
CA ILE A 29 2.04 2.70 25.17
C ILE A 29 2.02 3.99 26.00
N SER A 30 3.18 4.61 26.19
CA SER A 30 3.32 5.81 27.03
C SER A 30 2.91 7.10 26.32
N LYS A 31 3.09 7.18 24.99
CA LYS A 31 2.74 8.38 24.20
C LYS A 31 2.18 8.01 22.83
N ILE A 32 0.97 8.52 22.54
CA ILE A 32 0.35 8.45 21.21
C ILE A 32 0.26 9.88 20.67
N ARG A 33 0.81 10.11 19.47
CA ARG A 33 0.57 11.32 18.69
C ARG A 33 -0.46 11.04 17.62
N THR A 34 -1.38 11.97 17.41
CA THR A 34 -2.37 11.87 16.34
C THR A 34 -2.07 12.91 15.27
N ARG A 35 -2.15 12.51 14.00
CA ARG A 35 -2.11 13.44 12.87
C ARG A 35 -3.05 12.98 11.77
N GLN A 36 -3.48 13.91 10.93
CA GLN A 36 -4.22 13.57 9.73
C GLN A 36 -3.23 13.36 8.57
N GLY A 37 -3.40 12.28 7.83
CA GLY A 37 -2.65 12.03 6.60
C GLY A 37 -3.23 12.83 5.43
N ASP A 38 -2.46 12.93 4.33
CA ASP A 38 -2.85 13.69 3.13
C ASP A 38 -4.16 13.20 2.49
N THR A 39 -4.52 11.93 2.71
CA THR A 39 -5.78 11.33 2.25
C THR A 39 -6.97 11.61 3.18
N GLY A 40 -6.74 12.31 4.29
CA GLY A 40 -7.74 12.56 5.33
C GLY A 40 -7.84 11.47 6.40
N ALA A 41 -7.07 10.38 6.29
CA ALA A 41 -7.02 9.29 7.25
C ALA A 41 -6.40 9.74 8.59
N LEU A 42 -6.88 9.18 9.70
CA LEU A 42 -6.35 9.45 11.02
C LEU A 42 -5.17 8.52 11.32
N ILE A 43 -3.99 9.09 11.59
CA ILE A 43 -2.77 8.35 11.89
C ILE A 43 -2.46 8.48 13.38
N LEU A 44 -2.38 7.33 14.06
CA LEU A 44 -1.93 7.17 15.44
C LEU A 44 -0.46 6.74 15.44
N GLU A 45 0.43 7.63 15.85
CA GLU A 45 1.86 7.37 15.99
C GLU A 45 2.18 6.97 17.43
N ILE A 46 2.67 5.75 17.61
CA ILE A 46 3.07 5.20 18.90
C ILE A 46 4.57 5.45 19.09
N ALA A 47 4.95 6.07 20.20
CA ALA A 47 6.34 6.25 20.61
C ALA A 47 6.71 5.21 21.70
N GLY A 48 7.93 4.68 21.64
CA GLY A 48 8.43 3.65 22.57
C GLY A 48 9.61 2.87 21.99
N GLU A 49 10.12 1.86 22.70
CA GLU A 49 11.12 0.92 22.15
C GLU A 49 10.41 -0.21 21.38
N ASP A 50 9.33 -0.77 21.94
CA ASP A 50 8.49 -1.82 21.32
C ASP A 50 7.40 -1.31 20.38
N ARG A 51 7.71 -0.25 19.63
CA ARG A 51 6.78 0.46 18.72
C ARG A 51 6.04 -0.48 17.79
N ASN A 52 6.73 -1.51 17.30
CA ASN A 52 6.19 -2.46 16.35
C ASN A 52 5.26 -3.44 17.03
N ALA A 53 5.67 -4.15 18.09
CA ALA A 53 4.78 -5.09 18.77
C ALA A 53 3.52 -4.40 19.32
N GLN A 54 3.68 -3.22 19.94
CA GLN A 54 2.58 -2.44 20.49
C GLN A 54 1.61 -1.95 19.41
N ALA A 55 2.12 -1.46 18.28
CA ALA A 55 1.28 -1.05 17.18
C ALA A 55 0.56 -2.22 16.50
N ASP A 56 1.14 -3.42 16.47
CA ASP A 56 0.48 -4.62 15.93
C ASP A 56 -0.64 -5.09 16.86
N GLY A 57 -0.38 -5.13 18.16
CA GLY A 57 -1.38 -5.49 19.16
C GLY A 57 -2.57 -4.53 19.14
N LEU A 58 -2.32 -3.23 19.07
CA LEU A 58 -3.37 -2.22 19.01
C LEU A 58 -4.10 -2.24 17.65
N ALA A 59 -3.39 -2.44 16.53
CA ALA A 59 -4.02 -2.57 15.22
C ALA A 59 -4.93 -3.80 15.14
N LYS A 60 -4.52 -4.94 15.70
CA LYS A 60 -5.32 -6.16 15.73
C LYS A 60 -6.62 -5.97 16.53
N LYS A 61 -6.51 -5.45 17.76
CA LYS A 61 -7.69 -5.13 18.60
C LYS A 61 -8.61 -4.11 17.91
N LEU A 62 -8.05 -3.06 17.30
CA LEU A 62 -8.84 -2.08 16.55
C LEU A 62 -9.51 -2.70 15.32
N SER A 63 -8.83 -3.58 14.59
CA SER A 63 -9.40 -4.24 13.41
C SER A 63 -10.58 -5.15 13.77
N GLU A 64 -10.55 -5.80 14.93
CA GLU A 64 -11.64 -6.65 15.44
C GLU A 64 -12.85 -5.81 15.90
N ILE A 65 -12.61 -4.62 16.47
CA ILE A 65 -13.68 -3.74 16.96
C ILE A 65 -14.33 -2.93 15.82
N LEU A 66 -13.55 -2.60 14.78
CA LEU A 66 -13.94 -1.63 13.76
C LEU A 66 -14.20 -2.24 12.39
N THR A 67 -14.31 -3.57 12.28
CA THR A 67 -14.44 -4.34 11.03
C THR A 67 -15.47 -3.77 10.05
N ASP A 68 -16.58 -3.21 10.55
CA ASP A 68 -17.68 -2.67 9.73
C ASP A 68 -17.70 -1.13 9.62
N LYS A 69 -16.91 -0.42 10.43
CA LYS A 69 -17.00 1.05 10.56
C LYS A 69 -15.76 1.79 10.04
N ALA A 70 -14.60 1.16 10.05
CA ALA A 70 -13.36 1.79 9.64
C ALA A 70 -12.31 0.78 9.18
N ASN A 71 -11.56 1.14 8.15
CA ASN A 71 -10.42 0.33 7.73
C ASN A 71 -9.20 0.69 8.58
N VAL A 72 -8.73 -0.27 9.37
CA VAL A 72 -7.55 -0.14 10.22
C VAL A 72 -6.38 -0.80 9.52
N THR A 73 -5.37 0.00 9.19
CA THR A 73 -4.16 -0.48 8.53
C THR A 73 -2.93 -0.05 9.31
N ARG A 74 -1.86 -0.85 9.26
CA ARG A 74 -0.55 -0.41 9.73
C ARG A 74 0.14 0.33 8.57
N PRO A 75 0.25 1.68 8.58
CA PRO A 75 1.00 2.39 7.57
C PRO A 75 2.47 1.99 7.66
N GLN A 76 2.91 1.21 6.69
CA GLN A 76 4.30 0.93 6.41
C GLN A 76 4.68 1.59 5.08
N LYS A 77 5.95 1.96 4.92
CA LYS A 77 6.45 2.40 3.61
C LYS A 77 6.37 1.21 2.67
N MET A 78 5.64 1.37 1.56
CA MET A 78 5.54 0.37 0.51
C MET A 78 6.55 0.70 -0.58
N GLY A 79 7.17 -0.33 -1.16
CA GLY A 79 7.97 -0.23 -2.38
C GLY A 79 7.24 -0.90 -3.55
N GLU A 80 7.47 -0.38 -4.74
CA GLU A 80 7.03 -1.02 -5.99
C GLU A 80 8.20 -1.79 -6.59
N ILE A 81 7.96 -3.02 -7.03
CA ILE A 81 8.93 -3.85 -7.74
C ILE A 81 8.37 -4.25 -9.10
N ARG A 82 9.26 -4.44 -10.07
CA ARG A 82 8.95 -5.03 -11.37
C ARG A 82 9.71 -6.33 -11.54
N ILE A 83 8.97 -7.39 -11.80
CA ILE A 83 9.51 -8.69 -12.16
C ILE A 83 9.48 -8.83 -13.68
N ARG A 84 10.58 -9.27 -14.29
CA ARG A 84 10.69 -9.54 -15.72
C ARG A 84 11.14 -10.97 -15.97
N GLY A 85 10.73 -11.53 -17.11
CA GLY A 85 11.13 -12.86 -17.56
C GLY A 85 10.22 -13.97 -17.05
N LEU A 86 8.95 -13.66 -16.78
CA LEU A 86 7.99 -14.66 -16.31
C LEU A 86 7.66 -15.65 -17.44
N GLU A 87 7.60 -16.94 -17.10
CA GLU A 87 7.17 -18.00 -18.01
C GLU A 87 5.66 -17.88 -18.30
N VAL A 88 5.16 -18.47 -19.39
CA VAL A 88 3.74 -18.40 -19.82
C VAL A 88 2.77 -19.03 -18.80
N SER A 89 3.22 -20.04 -18.06
CA SER A 89 2.43 -20.75 -17.04
C SER A 89 2.34 -19.99 -15.70
N THR A 90 3.25 -19.03 -15.45
CA THR A 90 3.32 -18.34 -14.17
C THR A 90 2.05 -17.53 -13.87
N SER A 91 1.50 -17.75 -12.68
CA SER A 91 0.38 -16.98 -12.14
C SER A 91 0.86 -15.82 -11.25
N GLU A 92 -0.02 -14.83 -11.06
CA GLU A 92 0.25 -13.69 -10.17
C GLU A 92 0.41 -14.12 -8.71
N GLU A 93 -0.37 -15.12 -8.29
CA GLU A 93 -0.34 -15.68 -6.94
C GLU A 93 0.99 -16.39 -6.65
N GLU A 94 1.50 -17.17 -7.60
CA GLU A 94 2.80 -17.84 -7.48
C GLU A 94 3.92 -16.81 -7.32
N ALA A 95 3.88 -15.74 -8.13
CA ALA A 95 4.83 -14.63 -8.01
C ALA A 95 4.72 -13.91 -6.65
N ALA A 96 3.50 -13.70 -6.15
CA ALA A 96 3.25 -13.09 -4.83
C ALA A 96 3.81 -13.91 -3.69
N GLN A 97 3.57 -15.23 -3.69
CA GLN A 97 4.12 -16.14 -2.70
C GLN A 97 5.65 -16.12 -2.73
N ARG A 98 6.25 -16.11 -3.93
CA ARG A 98 7.69 -16.12 -4.07
C ARG A 98 8.34 -14.82 -3.55
N VAL A 99 7.76 -13.67 -3.89
CA VAL A 99 8.20 -12.38 -3.37
C VAL A 99 8.03 -12.31 -1.86
N ALA A 100 6.92 -12.82 -1.32
CA ALA A 100 6.68 -12.86 0.11
C ALA A 100 7.73 -13.70 0.85
N GLN A 101 8.06 -14.87 0.30
CA GLN A 101 9.09 -15.75 0.85
C GLN A 101 10.49 -15.13 0.81
N VAL A 102 10.90 -14.54 -0.31
CA VAL A 102 12.22 -13.92 -0.46
C VAL A 102 12.33 -12.63 0.35
N GLY A 103 11.27 -11.83 0.37
CA GLY A 103 11.19 -10.56 1.09
C GLY A 103 11.00 -10.73 2.60
N GLY A 104 10.53 -11.90 3.05
CA GLY A 104 10.17 -12.17 4.44
C GLY A 104 8.93 -11.39 4.89
N CYS A 105 7.96 -11.18 3.99
CA CYS A 105 6.69 -10.53 4.29
C CYS A 105 5.52 -11.51 4.14
N ARG A 106 4.34 -11.11 4.60
CA ARG A 106 3.12 -11.91 4.43
C ARG A 106 2.59 -11.74 3.01
N VAL A 107 2.03 -12.79 2.43
CA VAL A 107 1.43 -12.73 1.08
C VAL A 107 0.31 -11.68 1.01
N ALA A 108 -0.46 -11.50 2.08
CA ALA A 108 -1.50 -10.47 2.17
C ALA A 108 -0.98 -9.02 2.10
N GLU A 109 0.33 -8.80 2.35
CA GLU A 109 0.96 -7.48 2.24
C GLU A 109 1.51 -7.21 0.82
N VAL A 110 1.46 -8.22 -0.05
CA VAL A 110 1.92 -8.14 -1.44
C VAL A 110 0.72 -7.93 -2.34
N GLN A 111 0.65 -6.76 -2.97
CA GLN A 111 -0.34 -6.43 -3.99
C GLN A 111 0.26 -6.70 -5.36
N THR A 112 -0.41 -7.50 -6.18
CA THR A 112 -0.01 -7.75 -7.56
C THR A 112 -0.82 -6.86 -8.51
N GLY A 113 -0.18 -6.43 -9.59
CA GLY A 113 -0.89 -5.95 -10.77
C GLY A 113 -1.15 -7.10 -11.73
N VAL A 114 -1.60 -6.77 -12.94
CA VAL A 114 -1.82 -7.76 -13.99
C VAL A 114 -0.51 -8.08 -14.70
N ILE A 115 -0.27 -9.36 -15.03
CA ILE A 115 0.85 -9.74 -15.89
C ILE A 115 0.69 -9.11 -17.27
N ARG A 116 1.67 -8.31 -17.70
CA ARG A 116 1.71 -7.69 -19.03
C ARG A 116 2.73 -8.42 -19.90
N THR A 117 2.28 -8.81 -21.10
CA THR A 117 3.13 -9.42 -22.13
C THR A 117 3.51 -8.37 -23.16
N THR A 118 4.81 -8.24 -23.43
CA THR A 118 5.32 -7.38 -24.50
C THR A 118 5.20 -8.08 -25.87
N PRO A 119 5.18 -7.33 -26.99
CA PRO A 119 5.14 -7.92 -28.33
C PRO A 119 6.29 -8.89 -28.62
N SER A 120 7.45 -8.69 -27.98
CA SER A 120 8.61 -9.59 -28.07
C SER A 120 8.51 -10.85 -27.20
N GLY A 121 7.37 -11.08 -26.55
CA GLY A 121 7.09 -12.28 -25.74
C GLY A 121 7.55 -12.19 -24.28
N TYR A 122 8.27 -11.14 -23.87
CA TYR A 122 8.63 -10.98 -22.45
C TYR A 122 7.41 -10.64 -21.62
N ARG A 123 7.18 -11.43 -20.56
CA ARG A 123 6.16 -11.16 -19.56
C ARG A 123 6.77 -10.41 -18.37
N SER A 124 6.02 -9.42 -17.88
CA SER A 124 6.41 -8.62 -16.71
C SER A 124 5.25 -8.46 -15.75
N LEU A 125 5.56 -8.39 -14.46
CA LEU A 125 4.59 -8.20 -13.40
C LEU A 125 5.03 -7.02 -12.53
N TRP A 126 4.09 -6.11 -12.29
CA TRP A 126 4.25 -5.08 -11.29
C TRP A 126 3.69 -5.58 -9.95
N MET A 127 4.41 -5.30 -8.86
CA MET A 127 3.95 -5.66 -7.52
C MET A 127 4.31 -4.57 -6.53
N ARG A 128 3.52 -4.47 -5.46
CA ARG A 128 3.74 -3.54 -4.36
C ARG A 128 3.79 -4.33 -3.06
N CYS A 129 4.86 -4.18 -2.31
CA CYS A 129 5.10 -4.88 -1.05
C CYS A 129 5.77 -3.92 -0.04
N PRO A 130 5.91 -4.29 1.25
CA PRO A 130 6.65 -3.47 2.20
C PRO A 130 8.05 -3.14 1.71
N LEU A 131 8.50 -1.90 1.90
CA LEU A 131 9.77 -1.41 1.36
C LEU A 131 10.98 -2.26 1.78
N ALA A 132 10.95 -2.80 3.00
CA ALA A 132 11.98 -3.71 3.49
C ALA A 132 12.05 -5.01 2.67
N ALA A 133 10.90 -5.59 2.33
CA ALA A 133 10.81 -6.76 1.46
C ALA A 133 11.23 -6.42 0.02
N ALA A 134 10.73 -5.30 -0.51
CA ALA A 134 11.05 -4.82 -1.85
C ALA A 134 12.56 -4.64 -2.07
N LYS A 135 13.25 -4.03 -1.10
CA LYS A 135 14.71 -3.84 -1.14
C LYS A 135 15.46 -5.16 -1.15
N LYS A 136 15.13 -6.08 -0.24
CA LYS A 136 15.75 -7.42 -0.19
C LYS A 136 15.60 -8.18 -1.50
N VAL A 137 14.40 -8.15 -2.08
CA VAL A 137 14.10 -8.81 -3.35
C VAL A 137 14.89 -8.17 -4.50
N ALA A 138 14.98 -6.85 -4.53
CA ALA A 138 15.73 -6.12 -5.56
C ALA A 138 17.26 -6.25 -5.41
N GLU A 139 17.79 -6.29 -4.19
CA GLU A 139 19.22 -6.50 -3.90
C GLU A 139 19.68 -7.89 -4.34
N LYS A 140 18.81 -8.91 -4.19
CA LYS A 140 19.07 -10.25 -4.74
C LYS A 140 19.11 -10.23 -6.27
N GLY A 141 18.38 -9.31 -6.91
CA GLY A 141 18.36 -9.04 -8.35
C GLY A 141 17.69 -10.11 -9.20
N THR A 142 17.88 -11.38 -8.87
CA THR A 142 17.28 -12.54 -9.54
C THR A 142 16.69 -13.51 -8.54
N MET A 143 15.60 -14.17 -8.92
CA MET A 143 14.99 -15.22 -8.12
C MET A 143 14.42 -16.31 -9.01
N SER A 144 14.42 -17.54 -8.51
CA SER A 144 13.73 -18.65 -9.18
C SER A 144 12.22 -18.53 -8.99
N LEU A 145 11.48 -18.71 -10.09
CA LEU A 145 10.02 -18.76 -10.12
C LEU A 145 9.62 -19.81 -11.15
N GLY A 146 8.92 -20.86 -10.72
CA GLY A 146 8.75 -22.07 -11.52
C GLY A 146 10.10 -22.65 -11.95
N TRP A 147 10.27 -22.87 -13.25
CA TRP A 147 11.51 -23.40 -13.85
C TRP A 147 12.46 -22.31 -14.37
N THR A 148 12.09 -21.04 -14.21
CA THR A 148 12.83 -19.91 -14.80
C THR A 148 13.48 -19.04 -13.73
N GLN A 149 14.48 -18.27 -14.16
CA GLN A 149 15.07 -17.20 -13.37
C GLN A 149 14.43 -15.89 -13.80
N VAL A 150 13.81 -15.19 -12.86
CA VAL A 150 13.19 -13.90 -13.09
C VAL A 150 14.03 -12.80 -12.48
N LYS A 151 14.07 -11.64 -13.14
CA LYS A 151 14.78 -10.46 -12.64
C LYS A 151 13.81 -9.57 -11.89
N ALA A 152 14.16 -9.16 -10.67
CA ALA A 152 13.36 -8.25 -9.85
C ALA A 152 14.08 -6.90 -9.69
N GLU A 153 13.40 -5.82 -10.07
CA GLU A 153 13.93 -4.45 -10.03
C GLU A 153 13.04 -3.58 -9.13
N LEU A 154 13.64 -2.84 -8.19
CA LEU A 154 12.91 -1.83 -7.42
C LEU A 154 12.60 -0.64 -8.34
N LEU A 155 11.33 -0.21 -8.35
CA LEU A 155 10.91 0.97 -9.09
C LEU A 155 11.09 2.22 -8.23
N GLU A 156 11.44 3.32 -8.88
CA GLU A 156 11.49 4.62 -8.22
C GLU A 156 10.10 5.03 -7.72
N THR A 157 10.09 5.76 -6.59
CA THR A 157 8.85 6.26 -6.02
C THR A 157 8.20 7.20 -7.03
N ARG A 158 6.96 6.89 -7.42
CA ARG A 158 6.21 7.78 -8.31
C ARG A 158 5.95 9.10 -7.60
N PRO A 159 6.15 10.24 -8.27
CA PRO A 159 5.78 11.53 -7.69
C PRO A 159 4.28 11.56 -7.41
N LEU A 160 3.89 12.29 -6.37
CA LEU A 160 2.48 12.54 -6.06
C LEU A 160 1.78 13.10 -7.30
N GLN A 161 0.64 12.53 -7.67
CA GLN A 161 -0.17 12.97 -8.80
C GLN A 161 -1.58 13.29 -8.33
N CYS A 162 -2.07 14.46 -8.71
CA CYS A 162 -3.43 14.88 -8.45
C CYS A 162 -4.36 14.30 -9.50
N TYR A 163 -5.24 13.37 -9.11
CA TYR A 163 -6.22 12.79 -10.04
C TYR A 163 -7.38 13.73 -10.42
N ARG A 164 -7.38 14.98 -9.93
CA ARG A 164 -8.33 16.03 -10.35
C ARG A 164 -7.79 16.85 -11.51
N CYS A 165 -6.62 17.47 -11.39
CA CYS A 165 -6.04 18.29 -12.45
C CYS A 165 -4.98 17.57 -13.29
N LEU A 166 -4.56 16.37 -12.87
CA LEU A 166 -3.51 15.53 -13.45
C LEU A 166 -2.08 16.04 -13.25
N GLU A 167 -1.89 17.15 -12.55
CA GLU A 167 -0.58 17.71 -12.20
C GLU A 167 0.11 16.91 -11.08
N ARG A 168 1.42 17.12 -10.94
CA ARG A 168 2.25 16.48 -9.91
C ARG A 168 2.40 17.37 -8.66
N GLY A 169 2.77 16.77 -7.55
CA GLY A 169 3.17 17.47 -6.31
C GLY A 169 2.06 17.61 -5.26
N HIS A 170 0.81 17.27 -5.56
CA HIS A 170 -0.29 17.33 -4.60
C HIS A 170 -1.34 16.24 -4.83
N VAL A 171 -2.21 16.02 -3.85
CA VAL A 171 -3.37 15.11 -3.93
C VAL A 171 -4.65 15.89 -4.15
N GLN A 172 -5.71 15.23 -4.62
CA GLN A 172 -6.99 15.85 -4.97
C GLN A 172 -7.61 16.72 -3.85
N GLN A 173 -7.46 16.32 -2.58
CA GLN A 173 -7.98 17.08 -1.43
C GLN A 173 -7.31 18.46 -1.28
N ASN A 174 -6.07 18.60 -1.76
CA ASN A 174 -5.28 19.83 -1.71
C ASN A 174 -5.19 20.52 -3.08
N CYS A 175 -6.04 20.15 -4.03
CA CYS A 175 -6.04 20.70 -5.38
C CYS A 175 -6.71 22.09 -5.40
N SER A 176 -5.93 23.13 -5.69
CA SER A 176 -6.42 24.49 -5.92
C SER A 176 -6.86 24.75 -7.37
N ASN A 177 -6.59 23.83 -8.29
CA ASN A 177 -6.95 23.97 -9.69
C ASN A 177 -8.47 23.81 -9.88
N ASN A 178 -9.08 24.72 -10.66
CA ASN A 178 -10.51 24.75 -10.94
C ASN A 178 -10.95 23.72 -11.99
N VAL A 179 -10.03 23.24 -12.83
CA VAL A 179 -10.34 22.30 -13.91
C VAL A 179 -10.39 20.86 -13.37
N ASP A 180 -11.53 20.19 -13.57
CA ASP A 180 -11.69 18.79 -13.23
C ASP A 180 -11.49 17.89 -14.46
N ARG A 181 -10.46 17.06 -14.42
CA ARG A 181 -10.03 16.13 -15.46
C ARG A 181 -10.15 14.67 -15.02
N ARG A 182 -10.93 14.39 -13.96
CA ARG A 182 -11.14 13.02 -13.43
C ARG A 182 -11.65 12.02 -14.46
N ASN A 183 -12.41 12.48 -15.44
CA ASN A 183 -13.04 11.63 -16.45
C ASN A 183 -12.08 11.30 -17.62
N ILE A 184 -10.80 11.67 -17.49
CA ILE A 184 -9.80 11.52 -18.54
C ILE A 184 -8.72 10.55 -18.07
N CYS A 185 -8.29 9.65 -18.95
CA CYS A 185 -7.14 8.79 -18.77
C CYS A 185 -5.89 9.63 -18.58
N TYR A 186 -5.30 9.58 -17.40
CA TYR A 186 -4.11 10.37 -17.07
C TYR A 186 -2.83 9.93 -17.82
N ARG A 187 -2.87 8.85 -18.60
CA ARG A 187 -1.75 8.43 -19.47
C ARG A 187 -1.84 9.01 -20.88
N CYS A 188 -3.01 8.96 -21.51
CA CYS A 188 -3.18 9.33 -22.92
C CYS A 188 -4.09 10.55 -23.16
N GLY A 189 -4.89 10.98 -22.19
CA GLY A 189 -5.80 12.11 -22.35
C GLY A 189 -7.18 11.77 -22.92
N GLU A 190 -7.53 10.49 -23.09
CA GLU A 190 -8.84 10.07 -23.60
C GLU A 190 -9.85 9.79 -22.48
N THR A 191 -11.16 9.93 -22.76
CA THR A 191 -12.23 9.74 -21.77
C THR A 191 -12.81 8.32 -21.72
N ASP A 192 -12.46 7.46 -22.67
CA ASP A 192 -13.12 6.16 -22.88
C ASP A 192 -12.69 5.09 -21.86
N HIS A 193 -11.47 5.19 -21.33
CA HIS A 193 -10.89 4.14 -20.48
C HIS A 193 -10.14 4.68 -19.26
N LEU A 194 -10.00 3.82 -18.25
CA LEU A 194 -9.11 4.05 -17.12
C LEU A 194 -7.67 3.68 -17.48
N ALA A 195 -6.68 4.36 -16.90
CA ALA A 195 -5.26 4.14 -17.20
C ALA A 195 -4.74 2.69 -17.00
N ARG A 196 -5.46 1.83 -16.27
CA ARG A 196 -5.15 0.40 -16.17
C ARG A 196 -5.37 -0.35 -17.49
N ASN A 197 -6.34 0.11 -18.29
CA ASN A 197 -6.75 -0.41 -19.58
C ASN A 197 -6.13 0.38 -20.75
N CYS A 198 -5.31 1.39 -20.44
CA CYS A 198 -4.36 2.03 -21.34
C CYS A 198 -3.07 1.19 -21.38
#